data_AF-A0A6G0YU08-F1
#
_entry.id   AF-A0A6G0YU08-F1
#
_cell.length_a   1.000
_cell.length_b   1.000
_cell.length_c   1.000
_cell.angle_alpha   90.00
_cell.angle_beta   90.00
_cell.angle_gamma   90.00
#
_symmetry.space_group_name_H-M   'P 1'
#
loop_
_entity.id
_entity.type
_entity.pdbx_description
1 polymer ?
#
loop_
_entity_poly.entity_id
_entity_poly.type
_entity_poly.pdbx_seq_one_letter_code
_entity_poly.pdbx_strand_id
1 'polypeptide(L)' 'MRTIVEEARIFYTRFHKRLHSHPNPLINDLSILKLPGNPNRRLKRKWYRDLLQNSNV' A
#
# COMPACT_ATOMS: atom_id res chain seq x y z
N MET A 1 4.03 20.06 12.85
CA MET A 1 3.11 19.97 11.69
C MET A 1 3.37 18.67 10.97
N ARG A 2 2.39 17.74 10.90
CA ARG A 2 2.54 16.54 10.07
C ARG A 2 2.23 16.91 8.62
N THR A 3 3.04 16.44 7.69
CA THR A 3 2.79 16.66 6.26
C THR A 3 1.64 15.77 5.79
N ILE A 4 0.96 16.15 4.71
CA ILE A 4 -0.08 15.32 4.09
C ILE A 4 0.48 13.92 3.70
N VAL A 5 1.77 13.87 3.34
CA VAL A 5 2.47 12.63 2.98
C VAL A 5 2.68 11.72 4.20
N GLU A 6 3.11 12.28 5.33
CA GLU A 6 3.25 11.55 6.60
C GLU A 6 1.91 10.92 7.01
N GLU A 7 0.85 11.71 6.97
CA GLU A 7 -0.48 11.30 7.42
C GLU A 7 -1.00 10.16 6.55
N ALA A 8 -0.94 10.34 5.23
CA ALA A 8 -1.39 9.31 4.29
C ALA A 8 -0.55 8.02 4.38
N ARG A 9 0.76 8.10 4.64
CA ARG A 9 1.61 6.93 4.92
C ARG A 9 1.13 6.18 6.17
N ILE A 10 0.84 6.89 7.25
CA ILE A 10 0.36 6.29 8.50
C ILE A 10 -0.99 5.59 8.28
N PHE A 11 -1.95 6.29 7.66
CA PHE A 11 -3.27 5.73 7.36
C PHE A 11 -3.18 4.50 6.48
N TYR A 12 -2.41 4.59 5.39
CA TYR A 12 -2.24 3.47 4.47
C TYR A 12 -1.55 2.27 5.14
N THR A 13 -0.54 2.50 5.96
CA THR A 13 0.14 1.42 6.72
C THR A 13 -0.82 0.70 7.67
N ARG A 14 -1.66 1.44 8.40
CA ARG A 14 -2.66 0.87 9.31
C ARG A 14 -3.71 0.05 8.55
N PHE A 15 -4.19 0.59 7.43
CA PHE A 15 -5.11 -0.11 6.55
C PHE A 15 -4.49 -1.40 6.00
N HIS A 16 -3.27 -1.32 5.49
CA HIS A 16 -2.56 -2.46 4.90
C HIS A 16 -2.34 -3.60 5.89
N LYS A 17 -1.96 -3.29 7.13
CA LYS A 17 -1.80 -4.30 8.21
C LYS A 17 -3.10 -5.07 8.50
N ARG A 18 -4.27 -4.44 8.33
CA ARG A 18 -5.58 -5.09 8.56
C ARG A 18 -6.01 -6.02 7.42
N LEU A 19 -5.40 -5.90 6.24
CA LEU A 19 -5.73 -6.76 5.09
C LEU A 19 -5.28 -8.21 5.31
N HIS A 20 -4.11 -8.41 5.92
CA HIS A 20 -3.55 -9.75 6.17
C HIS A 20 -4.38 -10.61 7.12
N SER A 21 -5.06 -9.99 8.09
CA SER A 21 -5.89 -10.68 9.08
C SER A 21 -7.37 -10.75 8.68
N HIS A 22 -7.71 -10.39 7.43
CA HIS A 22 -9.09 -10.30 7.00
C HIS A 22 -9.65 -11.69 6.63
N PRO A 23 -10.85 -12.08 7.10
CA PRO A 23 -11.42 -13.40 6.84
C PRO A 23 -11.75 -13.65 5.35
N ASN A 24 -11.98 -12.58 4.58
CA ASN A 24 -12.16 -12.68 3.13
C ASN A 24 -10.81 -12.85 2.41
N PRO A 25 -10.56 -13.98 1.72
CA PRO A 25 -9.29 -14.24 1.02
C PRO A 25 -9.01 -13.21 -0.09
N LEU A 26 -10.03 -12.71 -0.79
CA LEU A 26 -9.85 -11.69 -1.85
C LEU A 26 -9.28 -10.39 -1.28
N ILE A 27 -9.62 -10.06 -0.03
CA ILE A 27 -9.12 -8.87 0.65
C ILE A 27 -7.68 -9.09 1.12
N ASN A 28 -7.34 -10.32 1.53
CA ASN A 28 -5.96 -10.68 1.83
C ASN A 28 -5.08 -10.59 0.57
N ASP A 29 -5.56 -11.00 -0.59
CA ASP A 29 -4.82 -10.88 -1.86
C ASP A 29 -4.52 -9.41 -2.25
N LEU A 30 -5.32 -8.45 -1.78
CA LEU A 30 -5.05 -7.02 -1.97
C LEU A 30 -3.86 -6.50 -1.14
N SER A 31 -3.39 -7.28 -0.16
CA SER A 31 -2.17 -6.99 0.63
C SER A 31 -0.88 -7.27 -0.16
N ILE A 32 -0.96 -7.94 -1.31
CA ILE A 32 0.21 -8.26 -2.10
C ILE A 32 0.84 -6.97 -2.63
N LEU A 33 2.10 -6.73 -2.24
CA LEU A 33 2.90 -5.56 -2.64
C LEU A 33 3.18 -5.51 -4.15
N LYS A 34 3.32 -6.67 -4.78
CA LYS A 34 3.59 -6.82 -6.21
C LYS A 34 2.47 -7.63 -6.86
N LEU A 35 1.55 -6.96 -7.55
CA LEU A 35 0.58 -7.65 -8.39
C LEU A 35 1.37 -8.53 -9.39
N PRO A 36 1.10 -9.86 -9.47
CA PRO A 36 1.72 -10.68 -10.50
C PRO A 36 1.32 -10.13 -11.86
N GLY A 37 2.32 -9.79 -12.69
CA GLY A 37 2.13 -9.14 -13.98
C GLY A 37 2.17 -7.61 -13.99
N ASN A 38 2.34 -6.95 -12.82
CA ASN A 38 2.47 -5.48 -12.61
C ASN A 38 2.15 -4.63 -13.85
N PRO A 39 0.86 -4.52 -14.24
CA PRO A 39 0.50 -3.75 -15.42
C PRO A 39 0.97 -2.32 -15.20
N ASN A 40 1.64 -1.76 -16.22
CA ASN A 40 2.17 -0.40 -16.15
C ASN A 40 1.06 0.55 -15.69
N ARG A 41 1.27 1.19 -14.53
CA ARG A 41 0.28 2.09 -13.95
C ARG A 41 0.07 3.25 -14.93
N ARG A 42 -1.14 3.36 -15.47
CA ARG A 42 -1.50 4.36 -16.50
C ARG A 42 -1.25 5.81 -16.05
N LEU A 43 -1.30 6.06 -14.73
CA LEU A 43 -1.11 7.37 -14.12
C LEU A 43 0.30 7.50 -13.52
N LYS A 44 1.06 8.50 -13.98
CA LYS A 44 2.32 8.98 -13.36
C LYS A 44 2.04 9.71 -12.03
N ARG A 45 1.46 9.00 -11.07
CA ARG A 45 1.22 9.49 -9.70
C ARG A 45 2.08 8.68 -8.74
N LYS A 46 2.61 9.32 -7.70
CA LYS A 46 3.18 8.63 -6.55
C LYS A 46 2.03 7.97 -5.80
N TRP A 47 1.95 6.64 -5.80
CA TRP A 47 0.93 5.93 -5.05
C TRP A 47 1.43 5.68 -3.64
N TYR A 48 0.55 5.80 -2.64
CA TYR A 48 0.91 5.51 -1.25
C TYR A 48 1.40 4.07 -1.04
N ARG A 49 1.00 3.13 -1.91
CA ARG A 49 1.59 1.78 -1.98
C ARG A 49 3.10 1.78 -2.12
N ASP A 50 3.64 2.68 -2.93
CA ASP A 50 5.08 2.74 -3.21
C ASP A 50 5.87 3.21 -1.97
N LEU A 51 5.20 3.92 -1.05
CA LEU A 51 5.79 4.34 0.21
C LEU A 51 5.97 3.20 1.21
N LEU A 52 5.30 2.05 1.02
CA LEU A 52 5.49 0.87 1.87
C LEU A 52 6.81 0.14 1.57
N GLN A 53 7.35 0.30 0.36
CA GLN A 53 8.51 -0.46 -0.11
C GLN A 53 9.84 0.18 0.29
N ASN A 54 9.82 1.48 0.64
CA ASN A 54 11.01 2.28 0.95
C ASN A 54 11.40 2.30 2.45
N SER A 55 10.86 1.41 3.29
CA SER A 55 11.28 1.33 4.71
C SER A 55 12.44 0.36 4.96
N ASN A 56 13.11 -0.13 3.91
CA ASN A 56 14.37 -0.87 3.98
C ASN A 56 15.43 -0.18 3.11
N VAL A 57 16.00 0.90 3.62
CA VAL A 57 17.40 1.32 3.43
C VAL A 57 17.90 1.80 4.78
#